data_AF-A0A151S448-F1
#
_entry.id   AF-A0A151S448-F1
#
_cell.length_a   1.000
_cell.length_b   1.000
_cell.length_c   1.000
_cell.angle_alpha   90.00
_cell.angle_beta   90.00
_cell.angle_gamma   90.00
#
_symmetry.space_group_name_H-M   'P 1'
#
loop_
_entity.id
_entity.type
_entity.pdbx_description
1 polymer ?
#
loop_
_entity_poly.entity_id
_entity_poly.type
_entity_poly.pdbx_seq_one_letter_code
_entity_poly.pdbx_strand_id
1 'polypeptide(L)'
;MFSLAILGPFKINGVPLRRVNQSYVIATSTKVDVSAVNVDNFDDKYFTKEAQKKKKKGEGEFFEADKEEKSVLPQQKKDDQKTVDSTLIKAIESVPDLKVYLGARFSLKDGVKPHELVF
;
A
#
# COMPACT_ATOMS: atom_id res chain seq x y z
N MET A 1 -15.38 -10.43 -2.85
CA MET A 1 -14.18 -10.67 -2.02
C MET A 1 -13.86 -9.37 -1.31
N PHE A 2 -13.99 -9.31 0.01
CA PHE A 2 -13.73 -8.07 0.77
C PHE A 2 -12.22 -7.82 0.84
N SER A 3 -11.77 -6.62 0.47
CA SER A 3 -10.35 -6.23 0.48
C SER A 3 -10.18 -4.89 1.18
N LEU A 4 -9.12 -4.77 1.98
CA LEU A 4 -8.78 -3.57 2.72
C LEU A 4 -8.01 -2.60 1.83
N ALA A 5 -8.37 -1.32 1.86
CA ALA A 5 -7.51 -0.26 1.37
C ALA A 5 -6.46 0.05 2.45
N ILE A 6 -5.19 -0.18 2.13
CA ILE A 6 -4.07 0.02 3.05
C ILE A 6 -3.18 1.11 2.49
N LEU A 7 -2.70 1.97 3.39
CA LEU A 7 -1.66 2.94 3.13
C LEU A 7 -0.66 2.93 4.29
N GLY A 8 0.62 2.90 3.96
CA GLY A 8 1.69 3.29 4.86
C GLY A 8 2.37 4.51 4.25
N PRO A 9 2.69 5.59 4.99
CA PRO A 9 3.23 6.77 4.33
C PRO A 9 4.45 6.41 3.49
N PHE A 10 4.38 6.71 2.19
CA PHE A 10 5.30 6.14 1.21
C PHE A 10 6.76 6.54 1.50
N LYS A 11 6.94 7.72 2.09
CA LYS A 11 8.24 8.21 2.57
C LYS A 11 8.84 7.42 3.75
N ILE A 12 8.02 6.72 4.53
CA ILE A 12 8.44 5.99 5.73
C ILE A 12 8.74 4.53 5.37
N ASN A 13 7.80 3.84 4.74
CA ASN A 13 7.89 2.38 4.54
C ASN A 13 7.72 1.92 3.08
N GLY A 14 7.55 2.86 2.14
CA GLY A 14 7.43 2.55 0.71
C GLY A 14 6.16 1.82 0.31
N VAL A 15 5.13 1.80 1.17
CA VAL A 15 3.85 1.12 0.89
C VAL A 15 2.88 2.09 0.20
N PRO A 16 2.63 1.98 -1.12
CA PRO A 16 1.65 2.84 -1.78
C PRO A 16 0.22 2.46 -1.36
N LEU A 17 -0.72 3.37 -1.61
CA LEU A 17 -2.16 3.13 -1.49
C LEU A 17 -2.55 1.92 -2.36
N ARG A 18 -2.96 0.83 -1.72
CA ARG A 18 -3.24 -0.43 -2.41
C ARG A 18 -4.32 -1.26 -1.72
N ARG A 19 -4.91 -2.19 -2.46
CA ARG A 19 -5.77 -3.23 -1.90
C ARG A 19 -4.96 -4.42 -1.40
N VAL A 20 -5.35 -4.93 -0.23
CA VAL A 20 -4.78 -6.13 0.41
C VAL A 20 -5.93 -6.98 0.97
N ASN A 21 -5.81 -8.30 0.85
CA ASN A 21 -6.77 -9.21 1.46
C ASN A 21 -6.54 -9.28 2.97
N GLN A 22 -7.60 -9.14 3.76
CA GLN A 22 -7.59 -9.23 5.22
C GLN A 22 -6.96 -10.51 5.76
N SER A 23 -7.04 -11.63 5.02
CA SER A 23 -6.41 -12.90 5.41
C SER A 23 -4.88 -12.85 5.52
N TYR A 24 -4.25 -11.81 4.96
CA TYR A 24 -2.79 -11.61 5.01
C TYR A 24 -2.38 -10.48 5.96
N VAL A 25 -3.29 -9.97 6.78
CA VAL A 25 -3.05 -8.86 7.70
C VAL A 25 -3.19 -9.35 9.13
N ILE A 26 -2.27 -8.93 10.00
CA ILE A 26 -2.39 -9.10 11.45
C ILE A 26 -2.89 -7.76 12.01
N ALA A 27 -4.04 -7.77 12.68
CA ALA A 27 -4.53 -6.60 13.38
C ALA A 27 -3.73 -6.42 14.68
N THR A 28 -3.10 -5.26 14.86
CA THR A 28 -2.40 -4.88 16.09
C THR A 28 -3.32 -4.07 17.00
N SER A 29 -2.94 -3.97 18.26
CA SER A 29 -3.65 -3.20 19.29
C SER A 29 -3.51 -1.68 19.12
N THR A 30 -2.45 -1.22 18.46
CA THR A 30 -2.17 0.21 18.22
C THR A 30 -3.20 0.82 17.28
N LYS A 31 -3.76 1.98 17.68
CA LYS A 31 -4.71 2.75 16.87
C LYS A 31 -4.13 4.13 16.57
N VAL A 32 -4.32 4.56 15.33
CA VAL A 32 -4.01 5.92 14.87
C VAL A 32 -5.33 6.59 14.51
N ASP A 33 -5.55 7.81 14.99
CA ASP A 33 -6.72 8.57 14.57
C ASP A 33 -6.56 9.01 13.10
N VAL A 34 -7.53 8.61 12.28
CA VAL A 34 -7.58 8.88 10.83
C VAL A 34 -8.77 9.76 10.45
N SER A 35 -9.44 10.37 11.43
CA SER A 35 -10.61 11.23 11.23
C SER A 35 -10.39 12.38 10.24
N ALA A 36 -9.16 12.89 10.15
CA ALA A 36 -8.78 13.98 9.25
C ALA A 36 -8.42 13.53 7.81
N VAL A 37 -8.46 12.22 7.52
CA VAL A 37 -8.07 11.67 6.22
C VAL A 37 -9.31 11.55 5.33
N ASN A 38 -9.32 12.26 4.20
CA ASN A 38 -10.37 12.09 3.20
C ASN A 38 -10.13 10.81 2.39
N VAL A 39 -11.12 9.91 2.42
CA VAL A 39 -11.09 8.61 1.73
C VAL A 39 -12.17 8.45 0.66
N ASP A 40 -12.98 9.49 0.41
CA ASP A 40 -14.19 9.42 -0.41
C ASP A 40 -13.89 9.02 -1.87
N ASN A 41 -12.70 9.37 -2.36
CA ASN A 41 -12.26 9.11 -3.73
C ASN A 41 -11.67 7.70 -3.93
N PHE A 42 -11.48 6.90 -2.88
CA PHE A 42 -10.78 5.60 -2.93
C PHE A 42 -11.74 4.41 -2.90
N ASP A 43 -12.64 4.36 -3.87
CA ASP A 43 -13.57 3.24 -4.06
C ASP A 43 -12.91 2.04 -4.78
N ASP A 44 -13.66 0.98 -5.03
CA ASP A 44 -13.13 -0.19 -5.75
C ASP A 44 -12.72 0.15 -7.19
N LYS A 45 -13.37 1.13 -7.82
CA LYS A 45 -13.09 1.55 -9.21
C LYS A 45 -11.71 2.20 -9.30
N TYR A 46 -11.33 3.01 -8.31
CA TYR A 46 -10.00 3.63 -8.23
C TYR A 46 -8.84 2.62 -8.31
N PHE A 47 -9.04 1.42 -7.73
CA PHE A 47 -8.04 0.35 -7.69
C PHE A 47 -8.11 -0.62 -8.87
N THR A 48 -9.09 -0.49 -9.76
CA THR A 48 -9.14 -1.32 -10.96
C THR A 48 -7.92 -1.03 -11.84
N LYS A 49 -7.29 -2.09 -12.33
CA LYS A 49 -6.24 -1.97 -13.35
C LYS A 49 -6.92 -1.73 -14.67
N GLU A 50 -6.46 -0.73 -15.42
CA GLU A 50 -6.87 -0.59 -16.82
C GLU A 50 -6.42 -1.84 -17.57
N ALA A 51 -7.39 -2.56 -18.13
CA ALA A 51 -7.10 -3.72 -18.96
C ALA A 51 -6.49 -3.23 -20.27
N GLN A 52 -5.19 -3.42 -20.45
CA GLN A 52 -4.56 -3.21 -21.74
C GLN A 52 -5.23 -4.15 -22.75
N LYS A 53 -5.90 -3.58 -23.77
CA LYS A 53 -6.37 -4.36 -24.91
C LYS A 53 -5.15 -4.99 -25.56
N LYS A 54 -4.99 -6.31 -25.44
CA LYS A 54 -3.95 -7.06 -26.15
C LYS A 54 -4.05 -6.74 -27.64
N LYS A 55 -3.12 -5.94 -28.18
CA LYS A 55 -2.88 -5.93 -29.63
C LYS A 55 -2.40 -7.34 -29.99
N LYS A 56 -3.02 -7.99 -30.99
CA LYS A 56 -2.48 -9.22 -31.56
C LYS A 56 -1.10 -8.88 -32.14
N LYS A 57 -0.04 -9.28 -31.45
CA LYS A 57 1.35 -9.12 -31.89
C LYS A 57 1.96 -10.50 -32.10
N GLY A 58 2.67 -10.67 -33.22
CA GLY A 58 3.29 -11.94 -33.62
C GLY A 58 4.55 -12.28 -32.79
N GLU A 59 5.06 -13.52 -32.92
CA GLU A 59 6.13 -14.10 -32.10
C GLU A 59 7.40 -13.23 -31.96
N GLY A 60 7.72 -12.37 -32.94
CA GLY A 60 8.90 -11.49 -32.90
C GLY A 60 8.76 -10.22 -32.02
N GLU A 61 7.53 -9.73 -31.80
CA GLU A 61 7.30 -8.53 -30.97
C GLU A 61 7.07 -8.85 -29.49
N PHE A 62 6.96 -10.14 -29.14
CA PHE A 62 6.71 -10.59 -27.77
C PHE A 62 7.89 -10.26 -26.83
N PHE A 63 9.13 -10.32 -27.34
CA PHE A 63 10.34 -10.00 -26.56
C PHE A 63 10.65 -8.51 -26.46
N GLU A 64 10.18 -7.67 -27.40
CA GLU A 64 10.32 -6.21 -27.29
C GLU A 64 9.23 -5.59 -26.40
N ALA A 65 8.04 -6.21 -26.34
CA ALA A 65 6.93 -5.78 -25.49
C ALA A 65 7.19 -5.97 -23.98
N ASP A 66 8.16 -6.79 -23.57
CA ASP A 66 8.53 -6.94 -22.16
C ASP A 66 9.41 -5.79 -21.63
N LYS A 67 10.01 -4.99 -22.53
CA LYS A 67 10.86 -3.84 -22.15
C LYS A 67 10.12 -2.50 -22.14
N GLU A 68 9.03 -2.38 -22.89
CA GLU A 68 8.25 -1.15 -22.97
C GLU A 68 6.93 -1.33 -22.23
N GLU A 69 6.62 -0.36 -21.36
CA GLU A 69 5.39 -0.29 -20.54
C GLU A 69 5.40 -1.10 -19.23
N LYS A 70 6.43 -0.92 -18.39
CA LYS A 70 6.13 -0.69 -16.97
C LYS A 70 5.23 0.54 -16.91
N SER A 71 3.92 0.34 -16.98
CA SER A 71 2.89 1.38 -16.98
C SER A 71 3.32 2.50 -16.04
N VAL A 72 3.68 3.65 -16.61
CA VAL A 72 4.07 4.82 -15.82
C VAL A 72 2.92 5.05 -14.84
N LEU A 73 3.21 4.97 -13.54
CA LEU A 73 2.18 5.18 -12.51
C LEU A 73 1.49 6.51 -12.80
N PRO A 74 0.15 6.54 -12.95
CA PRO A 74 -0.58 7.75 -13.26
C PRO A 74 -0.19 8.85 -12.27
N GLN A 75 0.11 10.04 -12.80
CA GLN A 75 0.56 11.16 -11.97
C GLN A 75 -0.46 11.47 -10.85
N GLN A 76 -1.75 11.34 -11.17
CA GLN A 76 -2.86 11.44 -10.23
C GLN A 76 -2.67 10.54 -9.00
N LYS A 77 -2.32 9.26 -9.17
CA LYS A 77 -2.12 8.33 -8.04
C LYS A 77 -0.98 8.77 -7.13
N LYS A 78 0.05 9.42 -7.68
CA LYS A 78 1.17 9.96 -6.89
C LYS A 78 0.75 11.20 -6.10
N ASP A 79 -0.10 12.04 -6.68
CA ASP A 79 -0.56 13.26 -6.02
C ASP A 79 -1.61 12.98 -4.95
N ASP A 80 -2.51 12.01 -5.21
CA ASP A 80 -3.43 11.46 -4.22
C ASP A 80 -2.66 10.86 -3.03
N GLN A 81 -1.60 10.07 -3.30
CA GLN A 81 -0.73 9.52 -2.28
C GLN A 81 -0.11 10.62 -1.40
N LYS A 82 0.47 11.66 -2.00
CA LYS A 82 1.10 12.76 -1.24
C LYS A 82 0.09 13.47 -0.34
N THR A 83 -1.13 13.65 -0.84
CA THR A 83 -2.20 14.34 -0.10
C THR A 83 -2.57 13.55 1.14
N VAL A 84 -2.83 12.25 0.99
CA VAL A 84 -3.15 11.35 2.10
C VAL A 84 -1.97 11.18 3.06
N ASP A 85 -0.76 10.99 2.54
CA ASP A 85 0.47 10.87 3.36
C ASP A 85 0.68 12.11 4.24
N SER A 86 0.43 13.31 3.72
CA SER A 86 0.67 14.56 4.45
C SER A 86 -0.18 14.69 5.72
N THR A 87 -1.39 14.11 5.72
CA THR A 87 -2.29 14.11 6.86
C THR A 87 -1.94 12.99 7.84
N LEU A 88 -1.69 11.78 7.33
CA LEU A 88 -1.32 10.62 8.15
C LEU A 88 0.02 10.76 8.84
N ILE A 89 1.01 11.39 8.21
CA ILE A 89 2.33 11.61 8.84
C ILE A 89 2.18 12.45 10.10
N LYS A 90 1.30 13.46 10.12
CA LYS A 90 1.05 14.28 11.31
C LYS A 90 0.47 13.45 12.46
N ALA A 91 -0.48 12.56 12.14
CA ALA A 91 -1.06 11.65 13.13
C ALA A 91 -0.02 10.65 13.65
N ILE A 92 0.84 10.11 12.78
CA ILE A 92 1.90 9.17 13.15
C ILE A 92 2.98 9.85 14.01
N GLU A 93 3.37 11.08 13.68
CA GLU A 93 4.38 11.83 14.44
C GLU A 93 3.88 12.27 15.83
N SER A 94 2.56 12.28 16.05
CA SER A 94 2.00 12.51 17.39
C SER A 94 2.20 11.34 18.35
N VAL A 95 2.47 10.14 17.83
CA VAL A 95 2.71 8.93 18.63
C VAL A 95 4.23 8.69 18.70
N PRO A 96 4.83 8.65 19.91
CA PRO A 96 6.27 8.40 20.07
C PRO A 96 6.71 7.12 19.35
N ASP A 97 7.85 7.19 18.66
CA ASP A 97 8.53 6.10 17.96
C ASP A 97 7.73 5.38 16.85
N LEU A 98 6.46 5.71 16.62
CA LEU A 98 5.61 5.02 15.65
C LEU A 98 6.13 5.16 14.21
N LYS A 99 6.69 6.31 13.87
CA LYS A 99 7.35 6.54 12.58
C LYS A 99 8.51 5.57 12.34
N VAL A 100 9.33 5.32 13.36
CA VAL A 100 10.47 4.39 13.27
C VAL A 100 9.97 2.95 13.24
N TYR A 101 8.97 2.63 14.07
CA TYR A 101 8.33 1.33 14.11
C TYR A 101 7.75 0.92 12.75
N LEU A 102 7.02 1.81 12.07
CA LEU A 102 6.43 1.55 10.75
C LEU A 102 7.48 1.38 9.63
N GLY A 103 8.67 1.96 9.78
CA GLY A 103 9.80 1.76 8.87
C GLY A 103 10.51 0.42 9.08
N ALA A 104 10.42 -0.15 10.28
CA ALA A 104 11.00 -1.45 10.60
C ALA A 104 10.13 -2.61 10.10
N ARG A 105 10.75 -3.69 9.64
CA ARG A 105 10.05 -4.91 9.24
C ARG A 105 9.87 -5.84 10.44
N PHE A 106 8.65 -6.32 10.64
CA PHE A 106 8.40 -7.42 11.56
C PHE A 106 8.95 -8.73 10.99
N SER A 107 9.70 -9.45 11.80
CA SER A 107 10.16 -10.81 11.50
C SER A 107 10.26 -11.60 12.80
N LEU A 108 10.03 -12.91 12.71
CA LEU A 108 10.22 -13.79 13.84
C LEU A 108 11.70 -14.13 13.94
N LYS A 109 12.24 -14.06 15.16
CA LYS A 109 13.55 -14.60 15.46
C LYS A 109 13.41 -16.07 15.86
N ASP A 110 14.52 -16.78 15.81
CA ASP A 110 14.55 -18.16 16.26
C ASP A 110 14.07 -18.28 17.72
N GLY A 111 13.27 -19.32 17.99
CA GLY A 111 12.62 -19.54 19.29
C GLY A 111 11.37 -18.70 19.59
N VAL A 112 11.00 -17.70 18.78
CA VAL A 112 9.79 -16.89 19.01
C VAL A 112 8.56 -17.59 18.43
N LYS A 113 7.55 -17.87 19.27
CA LYS A 113 6.31 -18.54 18.84
C LYS A 113 5.20 -17.52 18.55
N PRO A 114 4.63 -17.52 17.33
CA PRO A 114 3.59 -16.55 16.95
C PRO A 114 2.33 -16.56 17.81
N HIS A 115 1.93 -17.72 18.34
CA HIS A 115 0.73 -17.86 19.17
C HIS A 115 0.91 -17.35 20.60
N GLU A 116 2.14 -17.06 21.01
CA GLU A 116 2.47 -16.44 22.31
C GLU A 116 2.61 -14.91 22.18
N LEU A 117 2.67 -14.37 20.95
CA LEU A 117 2.80 -12.94 20.72
C LEU A 117 1.47 -12.22 20.86
N VAL A 118 1.52 -11.04 21.47
CA VAL A 118 0.42 -10.07 21.50
C VAL A 118 0.73 -8.99 20.49
N PHE A 119 -0.25 -8.72 19.62
CA PHE A 119 -0.17 -7.75 18.53
C PHE A 119 -0.99 -6.51 18.87
#